data_AF-A0A5E3WXT9-F1
#
_entry.id   AF-A0A5E3WXT9-F1
#
_cell.length_a   1.000
_cell.length_b   1.000
_cell.length_c   1.000
_cell.angle_alpha   90.00
_cell.angle_beta   90.00
_cell.angle_gamma   90.00
#
_symmetry.space_group_name_H-M   'P 1'
#
loop_
_entity.id
_entity.type
_entity.pdbx_description
1 polymer ?
#
loop_
_entity_poly.entity_id
_entity_poly.type
_entity_poly.pdbx_seq_one_letter_code
_entity_poly.pdbx_strand_id
1 'polypeptide(L)' 'MTQKYIVVFNKTTSAEDIEKEIAAVEAAGGEVYQKYTTSLKGFAATIPDSHLQELKNLQGDGGKIQHIEADGEVHTQ' A
#
# COMPACT_ATOMS: atom_id res chain seq x y z
N MET A 1 11.06 11.28 3.75
CA MET A 1 10.79 10.61 5.04
C MET A 1 10.06 9.31 4.73
N THR A 2 10.19 8.29 5.58
CA THR A 2 9.47 7.04 5.46
C THR A 2 8.41 6.97 6.56
N GLN A 3 7.21 6.52 6.21
CA GLN A 3 6.09 6.42 7.16
C GLN A 3 5.35 5.12 6.89
N LYS A 4 4.69 4.58 7.92
CA LYS A 4 3.96 3.33 7.78
C LYS A 4 2.62 3.61 7.12
N TYR A 5 2.24 2.77 6.18
CA TYR A 5 0.96 2.82 5.48
C TYR A 5 0.38 1.42 5.35
N ILE A 6 -0.94 1.34 5.40
CA ILE A 6 -1.69 0.15 5.01
C ILE A 6 -2.31 0.42 3.64
N VAL A 7 -1.90 -0.38 2.67
CA VAL A 7 -2.43 -0.37 1.31
C VAL A 7 -3.47 -1.48 1.21
N VAL A 8 -4.71 -1.10 0.94
CA VAL A 8 -5.84 -2.00 0.73
C VAL A 8 -6.15 -2.06 -0.77
N PHE A 9 -6.15 -3.26 -1.33
CA PHE A 9 -6.44 -3.53 -2.73
C PHE A 9 -7.90 -3.90 -2.94
N ASN A 10 -8.36 -3.70 -4.17
CA ASN A 10 -9.65 -4.20 -4.61
C ASN A 10 -9.72 -5.73 -4.53
N LYS A 11 -10.92 -6.27 -4.28
CA LYS A 11 -11.13 -7.73 -4.21
C LYS A 11 -10.79 -8.45 -5.52
N THR A 12 -10.90 -7.73 -6.63
CA THR A 12 -10.57 -8.17 -7.99
C THR A 12 -9.06 -8.26 -8.24
N THR A 13 -8.23 -7.62 -7.41
CA THR A 13 -6.78 -7.63 -7.56
C THR A 13 -6.23 -9.02 -7.24
N SER A 14 -5.38 -9.56 -8.11
CA SER A 14 -4.75 -10.87 -7.92
C SER A 14 -3.65 -10.82 -6.88
N ALA A 15 -3.35 -11.96 -6.24
CA ALA A 15 -2.24 -12.05 -5.28
C ALA A 15 -0.90 -11.67 -5.93
N GLU A 16 -0.71 -12.05 -7.20
CA GLU A 16 0.49 -11.71 -7.99
C GLU A 16 0.68 -10.20 -8.16
N ASP A 17 -0.40 -9.43 -8.33
CA ASP A 17 -0.32 -7.97 -8.41
C ASP A 17 0.09 -7.37 -7.06
N ILE A 18 -0.43 -7.92 -5.96
CA ILE A 18 -0.07 -7.48 -4.60
C ILE A 18 1.41 -7.76 -4.34
N GLU A 19 1.91 -8.93 -4.74
CA GLU A 19 3.34 -9.27 -4.61
C GLU A 19 4.24 -8.38 -5.46
N LYS A 20 3.80 -7.99 -6.68
CA LYS A 20 4.51 -6.99 -7.48
C LYS A 20 4.61 -5.64 -6.80
N GLU A 21 3.51 -5.16 -6.22
CA GLU A 21 3.50 -3.88 -5.51
C GLU A 21 4.36 -3.93 -4.24
N ILE A 22 4.36 -5.06 -3.53
CA ILE A 22 5.26 -5.30 -2.39
C ILE A 22 6.72 -5.19 -2.84
N ALA A 23 7.09 -5.86 -3.93
CA ALA A 23 8.44 -5.79 -4.46
C ALA A 23 8.82 -4.36 -4.93
N ALA A 24 7.87 -3.60 -5.48
CA ALA A 24 8.08 -2.20 -5.86
C ALA A 24 8.33 -1.30 -4.62
N VAL A 25 7.55 -1.51 -3.55
CA VAL A 25 7.73 -0.80 -2.28
C VAL A 25 9.09 -1.14 -1.67
N GLU A 26 9.48 -2.41 -1.63
CA GLU A 26 10.80 -2.84 -1.14
C GLU A 26 11.94 -2.26 -1.99
N ALA A 27 11.79 -2.27 -3.32
CA ALA A 27 12.76 -1.67 -4.23
C ALA A 27 12.88 -0.15 -4.09
N ALA A 28 11.79 0.53 -3.72
CA ALA A 28 11.78 1.96 -3.41
C ALA A 28 12.43 2.30 -2.05
N GLY A 29 12.87 1.29 -1.29
CA GLY A 29 13.43 1.46 0.06
C GLY A 29 12.38 1.44 1.17
N GLY A 30 11.19 0.92 0.87
CA GLY A 30 10.17 0.59 1.85
C GLY A 30 10.36 -0.79 2.46
N GLU A 31 9.55 -1.13 3.46
CA GLU A 31 9.64 -2.40 4.19
C GLU A 31 8.24 -2.92 4.50
N VAL A 32 7.93 -4.17 4.13
CA VAL A 32 6.59 -4.74 4.37
C VAL A 32 6.53 -5.45 5.72
N TYR A 33 5.65 -4.99 6.60
CA TYR A 33 5.44 -5.54 7.94
C TYR A 33 4.42 -6.67 7.98
N GLN A 34 3.32 -6.50 7.24
CA GLN A 34 2.20 -7.43 7.30
C GLN A 34 1.54 -7.55 5.94
N LYS A 35 1.15 -8.77 5.56
CA LYS A 35 0.42 -9.04 4.32
C LYS A 35 -0.96 -9.58 4.68
N TYR A 36 -2.00 -9.01 4.09
CA TYR A 36 -3.39 -9.42 4.23
C TYR A 36 -3.80 -10.15 2.94
N THR A 37 -4.04 -11.46 3.04
CA THR A 37 -4.35 -12.33 1.89
C THR A 37 -5.71 -13.03 1.98
N THR A 38 -6.37 -12.99 3.13
CA THR A 38 -7.56 -13.82 3.39
C THR A 38 -8.86 -13.14 2.97
N SER A 39 -9.43 -12.27 3.82
CA SER A 39 -10.70 -11.58 3.56
C SER A 39 -10.51 -10.13 3.08
N LEU A 40 -9.34 -9.57 3.40
CA LEU A 40 -8.90 -8.23 3.01
C LEU A 40 -7.60 -8.43 2.24
N LYS A 41 -7.54 -7.93 1.01
CA LYS A 41 -6.34 -7.99 0.17
C LYS A 41 -5.57 -6.71 0.38
N GLY A 42 -4.38 -6.79 0.96
CA GLY A 42 -3.66 -5.62 1.41
C GLY A 42 -2.27 -5.94 1.93
N PHE A 43 -1.50 -4.90 2.23
CA PHE A 43 -0.30 -5.03 3.03
C PHE A 43 -0.03 -3.76 3.84
N ALA A 44 0.55 -3.93 5.03
CA ALA A 44 1.13 -2.86 5.82
C ALA A 44 2.62 -2.78 5.53
N ALA A 45 3.09 -1.62 5.10
CA ALA A 45 4.49 -1.38 4.79
C ALA A 45 4.92 0.03 5.18
N THR A 46 6.20 0.19 5.49
CA THR A 46 6.86 1.48 5.48
C THR A 46 7.05 1.89 4.04
N ILE A 47 6.49 3.04 3.67
CA ILE A 47 6.55 3.57 2.31
C ILE A 47 7.25 4.94 2.38
N PRO A 48 8.24 5.19 1.50
CA PRO A 48 8.81 6.52 1.35
C PRO A 48 7.80 7.49 0.71
N ASP A 49 7.80 8.73 1.17
CA ASP A 49 6.88 9.77 0.69
C ASP A 49 6.89 9.94 -0.85
N SER A 50 8.08 9.80 -1.46
CA SER A 50 8.25 9.82 -2.92
C SER A 50 7.44 8.73 -3.63
N HIS A 51 7.36 7.53 -3.04
CA HIS A 51 6.65 6.39 -3.62
C HIS A 51 5.15 6.38 -3.24
N LEU A 52 4.80 7.01 -2.11
CA LEU A 52 3.41 7.19 -1.71
C LEU A 52 2.61 7.97 -2.78
N GLN A 53 3.21 8.98 -3.39
CA GLN A 53 2.55 9.71 -4.49
C GLN A 53 2.28 8.82 -5.70
N GLU A 54 3.19 7.89 -6.03
CA GLU A 54 2.96 6.90 -7.09
C GLU A 54 1.81 5.96 -6.75
N LEU A 55 1.78 5.44 -5.52
CA LEU A 55 0.68 4.58 -5.06
C LEU A 55 -0.66 5.31 -5.02
N LYS A 56 -0.67 6.60 -4.65
CA LYS A 56 -1.87 7.44 -4.74
C LYS A 56 -2.33 7.67 -6.17
N ASN A 57 -1.42 7.73 -7.15
CA ASN A 57 -1.80 7.77 -8.57
C ASN A 57 -2.37 6.43 -9.06
N LEU A 58 -1.96 5.32 -8.45
CA LEU A 58 -2.53 3.98 -8.69
C LEU A 58 -3.86 3.75 -7.95
N GLN A 59 -4.24 4.66 -7.05
CA GLN A 59 -5.52 4.70 -6.36
C GLN A 59 -6.53 5.54 -7.18
N GLY A 60 -7.62 4.92 -7.65
CA GLY A 60 -8.62 5.61 -8.47
C GLY A 60 -9.54 4.69 -9.26
N ASP A 61 -10.44 5.27 -10.05
CA ASP A 61 -11.44 4.56 -10.86
C ASP A 61 -10.74 3.75 -11.98
N GLY A 62 -10.61 2.44 -11.78
CA GLY A 62 -9.83 1.53 -12.62
C GLY A 62 -8.46 1.11 -12.05
N GLY A 63 -8.07 1.64 -10.90
CA GLY A 63 -6.86 1.26 -10.16
C GLY A 63 -7.00 -0.04 -9.37
N LYS A 64 -5.88 -0.68 -9.05
CA LYS A 64 -5.84 -1.92 -8.25
C LYS A 64 -6.00 -1.65 -6.75
N ILE A 65 -5.68 -0.43 -6.32
CA ILE A 65 -5.68 0.02 -4.94
C ILE A 65 -7.05 0.64 -4.61
N GLN A 66 -7.68 0.13 -3.55
CA GLN A 66 -8.94 0.64 -3.04
C GLN A 66 -8.73 1.81 -2.08
N HIS A 67 -7.79 1.66 -1.14
CA HIS A 67 -7.54 2.65 -0.10
C HIS A 67 -6.08 2.58 0.37
N ILE A 68 -5.55 3.72 0.82
CA ILE A 68 -4.22 3.84 1.42
C ILE A 68 -4.42 4.67 2.68
N GLU A 69 -4.21 4.06 3.85
CA GLU A 69 -4.23 4.74 5.14
C GLU A 69 -2.81 4.81 5.71
N ALA A 70 -2.51 5.87 6.46
CA ALA A 70 -1.27 5.95 7.23
C ALA A 70 -1.44 5.11 8.50
N ASP A 71 -0.51 4.18 8.75
CA ASP A 71 -0.46 3.27 9.89
C ASP A 71 0.17 3.96 11.13
N GLY A 72 -0.28 5.19 11.43
CA GLY A 72 0.26 6.01 12.51
C GLY A 72 -0.74 7.08 12.96
N GLU A 73 -0.63 7.49 14.22
CA GLU A 73 -1.59 8.32 14.96
C GLU A 73 -2.21 9.43 14.10
N VAL A 74 -3.54 9.37 13.99
CA VAL A 74 -4.39 10.38 13.37
C VAL A 74 -4.04 11.76 13.92
N HIS A 75 -3.29 12.55 13.16
CA HIS A 75 -3.17 13.99 13.45
C HIS A 75 -4.46 14.65 12.95
N THR A 76 -5.50 14.61 13.78
CA THR A 76 -6.63 15.53 13.64
C THR A 76 -6.20 16.89 14.17
N GLN A 77 -6.02 17.87 13.27
CA GLN A 77 -5.79 19.28 13.62
C GLN A 77 -7.12 19.99 13.87
#